data_AF-A0A8T3ZMI7-F1
#
_entry.id   AF-A0A8T3ZMI7-F1
#
_cell.length_a   1.000
_cell.length_b   1.000
_cell.length_c   1.000
_cell.angle_alpha   90.00
_cell.angle_beta   90.00
_cell.angle_gamma   90.00
#
_symmetry.space_group_name_H-M   'P 1'
#
loop_
_entity.id
_entity.type
_entity.pdbx_description
1 polymer ?
#
loop_
_entity_poly.entity_id
_entity_poly.type
_entity_poly.pdbx_seq_one_letter_code
_entity_poly.pdbx_strand_id
1 'polypeptide(L)'
;MVDSVYISATKNKNLAAKILLPLIEFEFSVFSEESPILTQTEKNKKQFEAVYQICKNHGWTSKMSTKGANLVFRLNRDALEEIYSIAGPFADPKKNQWSELLFERRGKKGGFMADSKSTEEKIAQYLKKIRNWTSMRELCIKLRLMPSTLRESIRELEKKGLVVRKRDGRQILLKYVHCSTETSPGKTAE
;
A
#
# COMPACT_ATOMS: atom_id res chain seq x y z
N MET A 1 41.63 -2.36 -7.35
CA MET A 1 40.51 -2.68 -6.43
C MET A 1 39.28 -2.92 -7.28
N VAL A 2 38.56 -4.02 -7.06
CA VAL A 2 37.29 -4.27 -7.75
C VAL A 2 36.24 -3.43 -7.02
N ASP A 3 35.65 -2.45 -7.71
CA ASP A 3 34.56 -1.65 -7.15
C ASP A 3 33.37 -2.57 -6.85
N SER A 4 32.88 -2.52 -5.60
CA SER A 4 31.71 -3.32 -5.22
C SER A 4 30.48 -2.87 -6.02
N VAL A 5 29.53 -3.78 -6.25
CA VAL A 5 28.30 -3.47 -6.99
C VAL A 5 27.53 -2.32 -6.34
N TYR A 6 27.60 -2.18 -5.01
CA TYR A 6 26.97 -1.10 -4.27
C TYR A 6 27.62 0.26 -4.55
N ILE A 7 28.96 0.34 -4.65
CA ILE A 7 29.68 1.56 -5.03
C ILE A 7 29.39 1.94 -6.48
N SER A 8 29.27 0.95 -7.36
CA SER A 8 28.87 1.21 -8.74
C SER A 8 27.44 1.72 -8.83
N ALA A 9 26.53 1.15 -8.04
CA ALA A 9 25.13 1.55 -7.96
C ALA A 9 24.95 2.95 -7.37
N THR A 10 25.79 3.41 -6.43
CA THR A 10 25.69 4.79 -5.92
C THR A 10 26.03 5.85 -6.98
N LYS A 11 26.75 5.49 -8.04
CA LYS A 11 27.14 6.38 -9.15
C LYS A 11 26.27 6.21 -10.39
N ASN A 12 25.71 5.02 -10.61
CA ASN A 12 24.94 4.69 -11.82
C ASN A 12 23.47 4.39 -11.47
N LYS A 13 22.58 5.32 -11.82
CA LYS A 13 21.15 5.24 -11.54
C LYS A 13 20.46 4.06 -12.24
N ASN A 14 20.90 3.71 -13.45
CA ASN A 14 20.37 2.56 -14.18
C ASN A 14 20.70 1.24 -13.50
N LEU A 15 21.94 1.09 -13.05
CA LEU A 15 22.36 -0.08 -12.27
C LEU A 15 21.63 -0.13 -10.93
N ALA A 16 21.50 1.01 -10.26
CA ALA A 16 20.79 1.11 -8.99
C ALA A 16 19.33 0.67 -9.10
N ALA A 17 18.61 1.13 -10.12
CA ALA A 17 17.22 0.74 -10.35
C ALA A 17 17.08 -0.77 -10.59
N LYS A 18 17.96 -1.36 -11.41
CA LYS A 18 17.97 -2.81 -11.68
C LYS A 18 18.25 -3.66 -10.44
N ILE A 19 19.05 -3.15 -9.50
CA ILE A 19 19.31 -3.82 -8.20
C ILE A 19 18.13 -3.60 -7.23
N LEU A 20 17.56 -2.40 -7.21
CA LEU A 20 16.49 -2.04 -6.28
C LEU A 20 15.15 -2.69 -6.63
N LEU A 21 14.82 -2.88 -7.89
CA LEU A 21 13.52 -3.45 -8.27
C LEU A 21 13.30 -4.85 -7.62
N PRO A 22 14.24 -5.81 -7.70
CA PRO A 22 14.14 -7.07 -6.95
C PRO A 22 14.06 -6.87 -5.42
N LEU A 23 14.85 -5.94 -4.85
CA LEU A 23 14.79 -5.68 -3.41
C LEU A 23 13.43 -5.12 -2.99
N ILE A 24 12.85 -4.21 -3.76
CA ILE A 24 11.50 -3.70 -3.55
C ILE A 24 10.49 -4.84 -3.65
N GLU A 25 10.68 -5.75 -4.60
CA GLU A 25 9.82 -6.90 -4.76
C GLU A 25 9.85 -7.79 -3.50
N PHE A 26 11.01 -8.16 -3.00
CA PHE A 26 11.11 -9.17 -1.95
C PHE A 26 11.06 -8.62 -0.53
N GLU A 27 11.63 -7.43 -0.30
CA GLU A 27 11.86 -6.94 1.06
C GLU A 27 11.01 -5.73 1.44
N PHE A 28 10.55 -4.93 0.47
CA PHE A 28 9.77 -3.75 0.79
C PHE A 28 8.29 -4.10 1.02
N SER A 29 7.65 -3.35 1.91
CA SER A 29 6.19 -3.37 2.03
C SER A 29 5.57 -2.60 0.85
N VAL A 30 5.36 -3.28 -0.27
CA VAL A 30 4.73 -2.70 -1.47
C VAL A 30 3.21 -2.65 -1.32
N PHE A 31 2.61 -3.71 -0.80
CA PHE A 31 1.15 -3.78 -0.65
C PHE A 31 0.64 -2.91 0.48
N SER A 32 -0.56 -2.34 0.29
CA SER A 32 -1.31 -1.53 1.26
C SER A 32 -0.70 -0.17 1.65
N GLU A 33 0.46 0.18 1.10
CA GLU A 33 1.09 1.48 1.26
C GLU A 33 1.20 2.23 -0.07
N GLU A 34 1.23 3.55 0.00
CA GLU A 34 1.39 4.44 -1.17
C GLU A 34 2.85 4.63 -1.58
N SER A 35 3.77 4.16 -0.74
CA SER A 35 5.20 4.32 -0.95
C SER A 35 5.90 3.12 -0.32
N PRO A 36 6.79 2.43 -1.05
CA PRO A 36 7.53 1.29 -0.53
C PRO A 36 8.34 1.68 0.72
N ILE A 37 8.33 0.80 1.72
CA ILE A 37 9.10 0.97 2.96
C ILE A 37 9.97 -0.27 3.14
N LEU A 38 11.26 -0.06 3.40
CA LEU A 38 12.16 -1.10 3.87
C LEU A 38 12.23 -1.04 5.39
N THR A 39 12.00 -2.18 6.03
CA THR A 39 12.15 -2.34 7.49
C THR A 39 13.08 -3.51 7.75
N GLN A 40 14.16 -3.28 8.47
CA GLN A 40 15.16 -4.30 8.78
C GLN A 40 15.55 -4.26 10.26
N THR A 41 15.97 -5.41 10.79
CA THR A 41 16.53 -5.48 12.14
C THR A 41 17.97 -4.95 12.15
N GLU A 42 18.48 -4.57 13.33
CA GLU A 42 19.87 -4.09 13.49
C GLU A 42 20.91 -5.12 13.00
N LYS A 43 20.58 -6.42 12.99
CA LYS A 43 21.46 -7.47 12.46
C LYS A 43 21.84 -7.26 10.99
N ASN A 44 20.97 -6.63 10.21
CA ASN A 44 21.16 -6.36 8.78
C ASN A 44 21.59 -4.92 8.49
N LYS A 45 22.06 -4.19 9.50
CA LYS A 45 22.39 -2.75 9.39
C LYS A 45 23.28 -2.41 8.21
N LYS A 46 24.37 -3.15 7.98
CA LYS A 46 25.31 -2.86 6.88
C LYS A 46 24.65 -2.92 5.50
N GLN A 47 23.83 -3.95 5.25
CA GLN A 47 23.06 -4.06 4.01
C GLN A 47 22.05 -2.92 3.90
N PHE A 48 21.32 -2.67 4.99
CA PHE A 48 20.32 -1.61 5.04
C PHE A 48 20.92 -0.22 4.75
N GLU A 49 22.07 0.10 5.35
CA GLU A 49 22.82 1.34 5.11
C GLU A 49 23.30 1.43 3.66
N ALA A 50 23.81 0.35 3.08
CA ALA A 50 24.22 0.34 1.67
C ALA A 50 23.05 0.66 0.73
N VAL A 51 21.90 0.01 0.94
CA VAL A 51 20.69 0.28 0.16
C VAL A 51 20.21 1.71 0.40
N TYR A 52 20.22 2.19 1.65
CA TYR A 52 19.85 3.56 1.97
C TYR A 52 20.74 4.58 1.26
N GLN A 53 22.06 4.39 1.24
CA GLN A 53 22.99 5.31 0.55
C GLN A 53 22.78 5.33 -0.96
N ILE A 54 22.49 4.17 -1.59
CA ILE A 54 22.12 4.13 -3.00
C ILE A 54 20.87 4.97 -3.24
N CYS A 55 19.81 4.74 -2.45
CA CYS A 55 18.56 5.49 -2.57
C CYS A 55 18.76 6.98 -2.32
N LYS A 56 19.57 7.35 -1.32
CA LYS A 56 19.82 8.74 -0.94
C LYS A 56 20.58 9.49 -2.04
N ASN A 57 21.62 8.88 -2.61
CA ASN A 57 22.42 9.49 -3.68
C ASN A 57 21.59 9.79 -4.94
N HIS A 58 20.57 8.98 -5.22
CA HIS A 58 19.69 9.16 -6.37
C HIS A 58 18.43 9.99 -6.07
N GLY A 59 18.32 10.56 -4.87
CA GLY A 59 17.16 11.37 -4.45
C GLY A 59 15.88 10.57 -4.17
N TRP A 60 15.99 9.24 -4.07
CA TRP A 60 14.85 8.35 -3.88
C TRP A 60 14.39 8.22 -2.43
N THR A 61 15.17 8.71 -1.48
CA THR A 61 14.79 8.81 -0.08
C THR A 61 15.49 10.02 0.56
N SER A 62 14.91 10.56 1.63
CA SER A 62 15.46 11.72 2.33
C SER A 62 15.98 11.38 3.73
N LYS A 63 15.34 10.43 4.42
CA LYS A 63 15.66 10.12 5.81
C LYS A 63 15.56 8.64 6.13
N MET A 64 16.49 8.21 6.97
CA MET A 64 16.45 6.98 7.73
C MET A 64 15.93 7.26 9.12
N SER A 65 15.20 6.31 9.70
CA SER A 65 14.61 6.41 11.03
C SER A 65 14.60 5.05 11.72
N THR A 66 14.24 5.03 13.01
CA THR A 66 14.01 3.80 13.77
C THR A 66 12.53 3.67 14.12
N LYS A 67 12.02 2.44 14.11
CA LYS A 67 10.68 2.10 14.58
C LYS A 67 10.78 0.90 15.53
N GLY A 68 10.81 1.18 16.83
CA GLY A 68 11.19 0.19 17.84
C GLY A 68 12.65 -0.22 17.62
N ALA A 69 12.91 -1.53 17.58
CA ALA A 69 14.25 -2.09 17.35
C ALA A 69 14.64 -2.21 15.85
N ASN A 70 13.82 -1.68 14.93
CA ASN A 70 14.04 -1.83 13.50
C ASN A 70 14.46 -0.51 12.84
N LEU A 71 15.37 -0.62 11.89
CA LEU A 71 15.75 0.45 10.96
C LEU A 71 14.72 0.54 9.85
N VAL A 72 14.33 1.76 9.50
CA VAL A 72 13.28 2.04 8.51
C VAL A 72 13.63 3.24 7.65
N PHE A 73 13.53 3.07 6.33
CA PHE A 73 13.43 4.19 5.40
C PHE A 73 12.33 3.93 4.38
N ARG A 74 11.81 5.02 3.83
CA ARG A 74 10.73 5.01 2.84
C ARG A 74 11.26 5.62 1.55
N LEU A 75 10.85 5.04 0.43
CA LEU A 75 11.05 5.66 -0.87
C LEU A 75 10.09 6.84 -1.05
N ASN A 76 10.59 7.95 -1.60
CA ASN A 76 9.75 9.07 -1.98
C ASN A 76 8.73 8.61 -3.04
N ARG A 77 7.62 9.34 -3.18
CA ARG A 77 6.52 8.94 -4.09
C ARG A 77 6.97 8.75 -5.54
N ASP A 78 7.87 9.61 -6.01
CA ASP A 78 8.48 9.56 -7.35
C ASP A 78 9.39 8.36 -7.58
N ALA A 79 10.04 7.87 -6.52
CA ALA A 79 11.15 6.95 -6.67
C ALA A 79 10.70 5.59 -7.23
N LEU A 80 9.54 5.09 -6.80
CA LEU A 80 9.03 3.82 -7.30
C LEU A 80 8.74 3.88 -8.81
N GLU A 81 8.13 4.97 -9.27
CA GLU A 81 7.81 5.19 -10.69
C GLU A 81 9.08 5.28 -11.54
N GLU A 82 10.08 6.02 -11.05
CA GLU A 82 11.37 6.14 -11.73
C GLU A 82 12.14 4.82 -11.76
N ILE A 83 12.19 4.09 -10.65
CA ILE A 83 12.85 2.77 -10.61
C ILE A 83 12.14 1.82 -11.57
N TYR A 84 10.80 1.82 -11.58
CA TYR A 84 10.00 0.99 -12.46
C TYR A 84 10.22 1.33 -13.94
N SER A 85 10.29 2.60 -14.31
CA SER A 85 10.51 3.00 -15.71
C SER A 85 11.89 2.60 -16.23
N ILE A 86 12.89 2.54 -15.35
CA ILE A 86 14.26 2.14 -15.70
C ILE A 86 14.44 0.62 -15.71
N ALA A 87 13.99 -0.05 -14.65
CA ALA A 87 14.25 -1.48 -14.44
C ALA A 87 13.20 -2.38 -15.10
N GLY A 88 12.04 -1.81 -15.45
CA GLY A 88 10.90 -2.53 -16.01
C GLY A 88 9.94 -3.06 -14.93
N PRO A 89 8.98 -3.90 -15.35
CA PRO A 89 7.95 -4.42 -14.47
C PRO A 89 8.51 -5.38 -13.41
N PHE A 90 7.81 -5.48 -12.27
CA PHE A 90 8.01 -6.54 -11.27
C PHE A 90 7.77 -7.92 -11.88
N ALA A 91 8.43 -8.93 -11.33
CA ALA A 91 8.17 -10.32 -11.71
C ALA A 91 6.78 -10.77 -11.24
N ASP A 92 6.35 -10.34 -10.05
CA ASP A 92 5.00 -10.58 -9.52
C ASP A 92 3.94 -9.69 -10.21
N PRO A 93 3.00 -10.25 -11.02
CA PRO A 93 1.95 -9.49 -11.69
C PRO A 93 1.06 -8.71 -10.72
N LYS A 94 0.94 -9.22 -9.49
CA LYS A 94 0.17 -8.59 -8.43
C LYS A 94 0.78 -7.27 -7.98
N LYS A 95 2.12 -7.15 -7.95
CA LYS A 95 2.83 -5.91 -7.63
C LYS A 95 2.84 -4.94 -8.80
N ASN A 96 2.84 -5.44 -10.04
CA ASN A 96 2.65 -4.61 -11.23
C ASN A 96 1.31 -3.88 -11.19
N GLN A 97 0.21 -4.62 -11.05
CA GLN A 97 -1.13 -4.01 -10.97
C GLN A 97 -1.25 -2.99 -9.83
N TRP A 98 -0.58 -3.26 -8.70
CA TRP A 98 -0.55 -2.32 -7.59
C TRP A 98 0.23 -1.05 -7.92
N SER A 99 1.41 -1.20 -8.50
CA SER A 99 2.29 -0.06 -8.83
C SER A 99 1.67 0.80 -9.93
N GLU A 100 1.10 0.18 -10.96
CA GLU A 100 0.31 0.86 -11.99
C GLU A 100 -0.83 1.68 -11.39
N LEU A 101 -1.57 1.13 -10.42
CA LEU A 101 -2.61 1.88 -9.71
C LEU A 101 -2.01 3.10 -8.97
N LEU A 102 -0.88 2.93 -8.27
CA LEU A 102 -0.23 4.04 -7.57
C LEU A 102 0.20 5.14 -8.53
N PHE A 103 0.74 4.78 -9.70
CA PHE A 103 1.16 5.73 -10.74
C PHE A 103 -0.06 6.44 -11.35
N GLU A 104 -1.10 5.69 -11.73
CA GLU A 104 -2.34 6.22 -12.31
C GLU A 104 -3.03 7.25 -11.39
N ARG A 105 -3.06 6.94 -10.08
CA ARG A 105 -3.79 7.70 -9.06
C ARG A 105 -2.96 8.81 -8.40
N ARG A 106 -1.70 8.95 -8.79
CA ARG A 106 -0.80 9.95 -8.25
C ARG A 106 -1.39 11.36 -8.40
N GLY A 107 -1.51 12.09 -7.28
CA GLY A 107 -2.07 13.44 -7.26
C GLY A 107 -3.60 13.54 -7.46
N LYS A 108 -4.31 12.41 -7.62
CA LYS A 108 -5.76 12.39 -7.91
C LYS A 108 -6.59 11.95 -6.70
N LYS A 109 -7.58 12.74 -6.31
CA LYS A 109 -8.62 12.37 -5.30
C LYS A 109 -9.80 11.63 -5.97
N GLY A 110 -10.61 10.85 -5.23
CA GLY A 110 -11.98 10.46 -5.65
C GLY A 110 -12.25 9.12 -6.41
N GLY A 111 -11.25 8.27 -6.71
CA GLY A 111 -11.49 6.93 -7.31
C GLY A 111 -12.11 6.88 -8.72
N PHE A 112 -12.60 5.70 -9.15
CA PHE A 112 -13.10 5.37 -10.51
C PHE A 112 -14.45 6.00 -10.93
N MET A 113 -15.00 6.99 -10.24
CA MET A 113 -16.34 7.52 -10.60
C MET A 113 -16.50 9.03 -10.44
N ALA A 114 -15.39 9.78 -10.31
CA ALA A 114 -15.43 11.21 -9.99
C ALA A 114 -16.41 11.50 -8.81
N ASP A 115 -16.93 12.72 -8.69
CA ASP A 115 -17.72 13.17 -7.55
C ASP A 115 -19.18 12.68 -7.56
N SER A 116 -19.57 11.75 -8.45
CA SER A 116 -20.98 11.34 -8.60
C SER A 116 -21.55 10.61 -7.39
N LYS A 117 -20.69 10.01 -6.57
CA LYS A 117 -21.01 9.27 -5.33
C LYS A 117 -19.87 9.41 -4.35
N SER A 118 -20.18 9.34 -3.05
CA SER A 118 -19.14 9.34 -2.01
C SER A 118 -18.27 8.08 -2.08
N THR A 119 -17.05 8.14 -1.55
CA THR A 119 -16.17 6.96 -1.54
C THR A 119 -16.74 5.86 -0.64
N GLU A 120 -17.41 6.24 0.46
CA GLU A 120 -18.11 5.33 1.37
C GLU A 120 -19.19 4.54 0.62
N GLU A 121 -20.01 5.22 -0.20
CA GLU A 121 -21.07 4.57 -0.98
C GLU A 121 -20.51 3.58 -2.00
N LYS A 122 -19.43 3.95 -2.70
CA LYS A 122 -18.77 3.07 -3.67
C LYS A 122 -18.26 1.80 -3.00
N ILE A 123 -17.61 1.94 -1.84
CA ILE A 123 -17.11 0.80 -1.05
C ILE A 123 -18.27 -0.07 -0.57
N ALA A 124 -19.31 0.53 0.01
CA ALA A 124 -20.46 -0.20 0.53
C ALA A 124 -21.20 -0.96 -0.58
N GLN A 125 -21.44 -0.34 -1.74
CA GLN A 125 -22.08 -0.99 -2.89
C GLN A 125 -21.27 -2.19 -3.39
N TYR A 126 -19.94 -2.04 -3.49
CA TYR A 126 -19.07 -3.13 -3.92
C TYR A 126 -19.05 -4.28 -2.90
N LEU A 127 -18.88 -3.97 -1.60
CA LEU A 127 -18.87 -4.99 -0.54
C LEU A 127 -20.23 -5.72 -0.43
N LYS A 128 -21.35 -5.00 -0.60
CA LYS A 128 -22.70 -5.57 -0.63
C LYS A 128 -22.90 -6.52 -1.82
N LYS A 129 -22.29 -6.20 -2.98
CA LYS A 129 -22.36 -7.04 -4.20
C LYS A 129 -21.58 -8.34 -4.03
N ILE A 130 -20.37 -8.30 -3.50
CA ILE A 130 -19.52 -9.50 -3.41
C ILE A 130 -19.96 -10.47 -2.30
N ARG A 131 -20.61 -9.97 -1.23
CA ARG A 131 -21.09 -10.73 -0.05
C ARG A 131 -20.04 -11.57 0.69
N ASN A 132 -18.78 -11.51 0.28
CA ASN A 132 -17.65 -12.25 0.82
C ASN A 132 -16.60 -11.33 1.43
N TRP A 133 -15.68 -11.93 2.20
CA TRP A 133 -14.51 -11.24 2.73
C TRP A 133 -13.59 -10.81 1.58
N THR A 134 -13.13 -9.57 1.60
CA THR A 134 -12.16 -9.03 0.63
C THR A 134 -11.04 -8.27 1.32
N SER A 135 -9.87 -8.22 0.70
CA SER A 135 -8.75 -7.46 1.25
C SER A 135 -8.79 -5.98 0.87
N MET A 136 -8.13 -5.14 1.67
CA MET A 136 -7.86 -3.74 1.33
C MET A 136 -7.28 -3.59 -0.08
N ARG A 137 -6.38 -4.49 -0.45
CA ARG A 137 -5.70 -4.45 -1.73
C ARG A 137 -6.65 -4.66 -2.90
N GLU A 138 -7.52 -5.67 -2.80
CA GLU A 138 -8.52 -5.95 -3.82
C GLU A 138 -9.49 -4.78 -3.99
N LEU A 139 -9.92 -4.17 -2.89
CA LEU A 139 -10.76 -2.97 -2.93
C LEU A 139 -10.07 -1.80 -3.63
N CYS A 140 -8.82 -1.50 -3.29
CA CYS A 140 -8.05 -0.45 -3.97
C CYS A 140 -7.99 -0.68 -5.48
N ILE A 141 -7.67 -1.91 -5.91
CA ILE A 141 -7.56 -2.25 -7.34
C ILE A 141 -8.93 -2.14 -8.02
N LYS A 142 -9.98 -2.71 -7.42
CA LYS A 142 -11.32 -2.78 -8.02
C LYS A 142 -12.02 -1.43 -8.09
N LEU A 143 -11.79 -0.57 -7.10
CA LEU A 143 -12.41 0.77 -7.02
C LEU A 143 -11.47 1.89 -7.53
N ARG A 144 -10.26 1.54 -7.96
CA ARG A 144 -9.17 2.45 -8.30
C ARG A 144 -8.94 3.52 -7.22
N LEU A 145 -8.91 3.09 -5.95
CA LEU A 145 -8.74 3.96 -4.79
C LEU A 145 -7.34 3.86 -4.22
N MET A 146 -6.83 4.99 -3.71
CA MET A 146 -5.59 5.01 -2.94
C MET A 146 -5.81 4.38 -1.55
N PRO A 147 -4.79 3.71 -0.98
CA PRO A 147 -4.86 3.12 0.35
C PRO A 147 -5.28 4.10 1.46
N SER A 148 -4.85 5.36 1.40
CA SER A 148 -5.24 6.40 2.37
C SER A 148 -6.75 6.66 2.34
N THR A 149 -7.28 6.97 1.16
CA THR A 149 -8.71 7.22 0.93
C THR A 149 -9.57 6.04 1.36
N LEU A 150 -9.15 4.81 1.00
CA LEU A 150 -9.86 3.61 1.39
C LEU A 150 -9.87 3.42 2.92
N ARG A 151 -8.72 3.64 3.59
CA ARG A 151 -8.61 3.53 5.07
C ARG A 151 -9.54 4.52 5.77
N GLU A 152 -9.62 5.76 5.29
CA GLU A 152 -10.49 6.79 5.85
C GLU A 152 -11.96 6.40 5.72
N SER A 153 -12.43 6.11 4.50
CA SER A 153 -13.83 5.76 4.28
C SER A 153 -14.25 4.44 4.96
N ILE A 154 -13.35 3.46 5.08
CA ILE A 154 -13.66 2.23 5.85
C ILE A 154 -13.86 2.55 7.33
N ARG A 155 -13.05 3.41 7.93
CA ARG A 155 -13.24 3.80 9.34
C ARG A 155 -14.61 4.43 9.56
N GLU A 156 -15.07 5.25 8.63
CA GLU A 156 -16.41 5.84 8.69
C GLU A 156 -17.53 4.80 8.50
N LEU A 157 -17.34 3.83 7.60
CA LEU A 157 -18.29 2.72 7.44
C LEU A 157 -18.32 1.77 8.65
N GLU A 158 -17.18 1.54 9.29
CA GLU A 158 -17.08 0.78 10.55
C GLU A 158 -17.83 1.50 11.67
N LYS A 159 -17.65 2.82 11.83
CA LYS A 159 -18.40 3.64 12.81
C LYS A 159 -19.91 3.56 12.59
N LYS A 160 -20.35 3.47 11.33
CA LYS A 160 -21.77 3.31 10.96
C LYS A 160 -22.27 1.86 11.10
N GLY A 161 -21.43 0.91 11.49
CA GLY A 161 -21.80 -0.51 11.62
C GLY A 161 -22.09 -1.21 10.28
N LEU A 162 -21.65 -0.65 9.15
CA LEU A 162 -21.90 -1.18 7.81
C LEU A 162 -20.80 -2.12 7.32
N VAL A 163 -19.61 -2.04 7.93
CA VAL A 163 -18.45 -2.86 7.58
C VAL A 163 -17.83 -3.42 8.84
N VAL A 164 -17.45 -4.69 8.80
CA VAL A 164 -16.64 -5.35 9.83
C VAL A 164 -15.30 -5.78 9.26
N ARG A 165 -14.30 -5.83 10.13
CA ARG A 165 -12.96 -6.33 9.82
C ARG A 165 -12.65 -7.61 10.59
N LYS A 166 -11.91 -8.52 9.94
CA LYS A 166 -11.21 -9.61 10.60
C LYS A 166 -9.73 -9.59 10.21
N ARG A 167 -8.87 -10.12 11.07
CA ARG A 167 -7.48 -10.40 10.72
C ARG A 167 -7.36 -11.83 10.21
N ASP A 168 -6.58 -11.99 9.15
CA ASP A 168 -6.17 -13.28 8.62
C ASP A 168 -4.65 -13.23 8.39
N GLY A 169 -3.89 -13.76 9.34
CA GLY A 169 -2.45 -13.56 9.43
C GLY A 169 -2.07 -12.07 9.47
N ARG A 170 -1.30 -11.61 8.46
CA ARG A 170 -0.90 -10.20 8.30
C ARG A 170 -1.93 -9.36 7.54
N GLN A 171 -2.98 -9.97 7.01
CA GLN A 171 -3.97 -9.28 6.18
C GLN A 171 -5.18 -8.84 7.01
N ILE A 172 -5.77 -7.71 6.61
CA ILE A 172 -7.07 -7.25 7.11
C ILE A 172 -8.09 -7.53 6.02
N LEU A 173 -9.11 -8.30 6.38
CA LEU A 173 -10.23 -8.63 5.52
C LEU A 173 -11.48 -7.88 5.98
N LEU A 174 -12.28 -7.46 5.01
CA LEU A 174 -13.43 -6.60 5.18
C LEU A 174 -14.67 -7.28 4.61
N LYS A 175 -15.81 -7.06 5.27
CA LYS A 175 -17.11 -7.56 4.80
C LYS A 175 -18.21 -6.55 5.13
N TYR A 176 -19.16 -6.39 4.21
CA TYR A 176 -20.37 -5.63 4.49
C TYR A 176 -21.26 -6.39 5.47
N VAL A 177 -21.77 -5.69 6.48
CA VAL A 177 -22.80 -6.18 7.38
C VAL A 177 -23.98 -5.24 7.31
N HIS A 178 -25.17 -5.80 7.16
CA HIS A 178 -26.39 -5.05 7.27
C HIS A 178 -26.84 -5.14 8.73
N CYS A 179 -26.78 -4.03 9.47
CA CYS A 179 -27.53 -3.91 10.70
C CYS A 179 -29.00 -3.70 10.30
N SER A 180 -29.78 -4.76 10.19
CA SER A 180 -31.23 -4.66 10.16
C SER A 180 -31.69 -4.28 11.57
N THR A 181 -31.94 -3.00 11.81
CA THR A 181 -32.72 -2.56 12.96
C THR A 181 -34.20 -2.82 12.68
N GLU A 182 -34.60 -4.09 12.74
CA GLU A 182 -35.97 -4.60 12.83
C GLU A 182 -35.80 -5.85 13.72
N THR A 183 -36.28 -5.95 14.95
CA THR A 183 -37.55 -5.55 15.57
C THR A 183 -37.34 -5.51 17.08
N SER A 184 -37.65 -4.40 17.75
CA SER A 184 -38.04 -4.47 19.17
C SER A 184 -39.49 -4.94 19.21
N PRO A 185 -39.83 -6.03 19.91
CA PRO A 185 -41.23 -6.37 20.11
C PRO A 185 -41.85 -5.25 20.93
N GLY A 186 -42.88 -4.61 20.37
CA GLY A 186 -43.71 -3.66 21.10
C GLY A 186 -44.17 -4.32 22.39
N LYS A 187 -43.90 -3.66 23.52
CA LYS A 187 -44.56 -4.00 24.78
C LYS A 187 -46.05 -3.84 24.56
N THR A 188 -46.77 -4.97 24.54
CA THR A 188 -48.20 -4.99 24.84
C THR A 188 -48.38 -4.36 26.22
N ALA A 189 -49.10 -3.25 26.24
CA ALA A 189 -49.70 -2.73 27.44
C ALA A 189 -50.95 -3.57 27.72
N GLU A 190 -50.94 -4.26 28.86
CA GLU A 190 -52.13 -4.65 29.62
C GLU A 190 -51.96 -4.11 31.04
#